data_AF-A0A1A0NSE1-F1
#
_entry.id   AF-A0A1A0NSE1-F1
#
_cell.length_a   1.000
_cell.length_b   1.000
_cell.length_c   1.000
_cell.angle_alpha   90.00
_cell.angle_beta   90.00
_cell.angle_gamma   90.00
#
_symmetry.space_group_name_H-M   'P 1'
#
loop_
_entity.id
_entity.type
_entity.pdbx_description
1 polymer ?
#
loop_
_entity_poly.entity_id
_entity_poly.type
_entity_poly.pdbx_seq_one_letter_code
_entity_poly.pdbx_strand_id
1 'polypeptide(L)'
;MSTNVKTTVLLVATAVGAVGLAVMPSAAADPPAPACDNILFGDYCYLPEQQKQPAAPPSISWEQGVGTLTAHVTDHSGVPSQCTYNSELVNRSFSLPANGTSDVVIAPAVPAFRNWNVTVSCDNGAVAKTTKFF
;
A
#
# COMPACT_ATOMS: atom_id res chain seq x y z
N MET A 1 -27.83 8.52 -33.77
CA MET A 1 -27.21 7.19 -33.97
C MET A 1 -25.88 7.43 -34.66
N SER A 2 -24.77 7.36 -33.91
CA SER A 2 -23.43 7.58 -34.46
C SER A 2 -22.53 6.46 -33.95
N THR A 3 -22.14 5.60 -34.88
CA THR A 3 -21.40 4.36 -34.66
C THR A 3 -19.90 4.69 -34.64
N ASN A 4 -19.24 4.52 -33.51
CA ASN A 4 -17.78 4.62 -33.44
C ASN A 4 -17.15 3.24 -33.60
N VAL A 5 -16.24 3.17 -34.57
CA VAL A 5 -15.62 2.00 -35.18
C VAL A 5 -14.64 1.34 -34.20
N LYS A 6 -14.80 0.01 -34.01
CA LYS A 6 -13.81 -0.85 -33.35
C LYS A 6 -12.65 -1.11 -34.31
N THR A 7 -11.49 -0.51 -34.05
CA THR A 7 -10.25 -0.83 -34.78
C THR A 7 -9.62 -2.06 -34.16
N THR A 8 -9.83 -3.21 -34.80
CA THR A 8 -9.11 -4.46 -34.56
C THR A 8 -7.78 -4.42 -35.31
N VAL A 9 -6.66 -4.36 -34.58
CA VAL A 9 -5.32 -4.56 -35.16
C VAL A 9 -4.92 -6.02 -34.93
N LEU A 10 -4.84 -6.75 -36.02
CA LEU A 10 -4.35 -8.12 -36.13
C LEU A 10 -2.81 -8.08 -36.18
N LEU A 11 -2.12 -8.69 -35.23
CA LEU A 11 -0.66 -8.86 -35.28
C LEU A 11 -0.33 -10.34 -35.50
N VAL A 12 0.38 -10.55 -36.60
CA VAL A 12 0.82 -11.83 -37.18
C VAL A 12 1.83 -12.50 -36.26
N ALA A 13 1.59 -13.77 -35.95
CA ALA A 13 2.51 -14.64 -35.22
C ALA A 13 3.56 -15.23 -36.17
N THR A 14 4.84 -15.04 -35.88
CA THR A 14 5.94 -15.86 -36.41
C THR A 14 6.48 -16.74 -35.29
N ALA A 15 6.40 -18.04 -35.50
CA ALA A 15 6.93 -19.07 -34.62
C ALA A 15 8.40 -19.37 -34.98
N VAL A 16 9.28 -19.39 -33.97
CA VAL A 16 10.60 -20.02 -34.05
C VAL A 16 10.79 -20.83 -32.76
N GLY A 17 11.09 -22.12 -32.92
CA GLY A 17 11.23 -23.08 -31.84
C GLY A 17 12.65 -23.20 -31.28
N ALA A 18 12.67 -23.60 -30.00
CA ALA A 18 13.70 -24.31 -29.23
C ALA A 18 15.06 -23.63 -29.00
N VAL A 19 15.37 -23.24 -27.75
CA VAL A 19 16.23 -23.96 -26.79
C VAL A 19 15.98 -23.36 -25.41
N GLY A 20 15.83 -24.20 -24.38
CA GLY A 20 15.58 -23.77 -23.01
C GLY A 20 16.68 -22.87 -22.45
N LEU A 21 16.31 -21.63 -22.15
CA LEU A 21 16.98 -20.74 -21.20
C LEU A 21 15.89 -20.24 -20.25
N ALA A 22 16.15 -20.32 -18.95
CA ALA A 22 15.25 -19.88 -17.90
C ALA A 22 14.78 -18.44 -18.17
N VAL A 23 13.47 -18.26 -18.35
CA VAL A 23 12.83 -16.97 -18.56
C VAL A 23 12.81 -16.26 -17.21
N MET A 24 13.78 -15.40 -16.96
CA MET A 24 13.57 -14.30 -16.01
C MET A 24 12.49 -13.40 -16.61
N PRO A 25 11.52 -12.89 -15.83
CA PRO A 25 10.58 -11.90 -16.36
C PRO A 25 11.39 -10.72 -16.89
N SER A 26 11.26 -10.48 -18.21
CA SER A 26 11.83 -9.32 -18.87
C SER A 26 11.45 -8.08 -18.08
N ALA A 27 12.45 -7.44 -17.48
CA ALA A 27 12.36 -6.05 -17.11
C ALA A 27 11.85 -5.33 -18.36
N ALA A 28 10.68 -4.73 -18.26
CA ALA A 28 10.15 -3.86 -19.29
C ALA A 28 11.27 -2.88 -19.64
N ALA A 29 11.59 -2.78 -20.93
CA ALA A 29 12.56 -1.81 -21.42
C ALA A 29 12.19 -0.44 -20.87
N ASP A 30 13.11 0.15 -20.11
CA ASP A 30 12.98 1.51 -19.60
C ASP A 30 12.69 2.47 -20.76
N PRO A 31 11.72 3.39 -20.63
CA PRO A 31 11.57 4.46 -21.60
C PRO A 31 12.86 5.31 -21.63
N PRO A 32 13.25 5.85 -22.79
CA PRO A 32 14.46 6.68 -22.90
C PRO A 32 14.38 7.85 -21.92
N ALA A 33 15.41 8.00 -21.10
CA ALA A 33 15.55 9.07 -20.12
C ALA A 33 15.32 10.45 -20.79
N PRO A 34 14.59 11.38 -20.16
CA PRO A 34 14.46 12.74 -20.69
C PRO A 34 15.83 13.43 -20.66
N ALA A 35 16.16 14.09 -21.77
CA ALA A 35 17.41 14.83 -21.92
C ALA A 35 17.57 15.88 -20.81
N CYS A 36 18.71 15.84 -20.12
CA CYS A 36 19.13 16.84 -19.15
C CYS A 36 19.45 18.15 -19.89
N ASP A 37 18.49 19.06 -20.00
CA ASP A 37 18.73 20.38 -20.56
C ASP A 37 18.86 21.42 -19.43
N ASN A 38 20.05 22.02 -19.36
CA ASN A 38 20.56 23.06 -18.44
C ASN A 38 21.37 22.58 -17.21
N ILE A 39 22.69 22.56 -17.42
CA ILE A 39 23.73 22.39 -16.41
C ILE A 39 24.23 23.79 -15.98
N LEU A 40 24.12 24.11 -14.69
CA LEU A 40 25.11 24.94 -13.99
C LEU A 40 25.07 24.51 -12.51
N PHE A 41 26.21 24.00 -12.02
CA PHE A 41 26.47 23.44 -10.68
C PHE A 41 26.07 21.96 -10.45
N GLY A 42 27.03 21.05 -10.69
CA GLY A 42 27.17 19.80 -9.93
C GLY A 42 26.18 18.66 -10.23
N ASP A 43 26.38 18.01 -11.37
CA ASP A 43 26.37 16.54 -11.63
C ASP A 43 25.45 15.56 -10.86
N TYR A 44 24.29 15.97 -10.36
CA TYR A 44 23.26 15.05 -9.88
C TYR A 44 21.94 15.31 -10.59
N CYS A 45 21.57 14.40 -11.49
CA CYS A 45 20.20 14.29 -12.01
C CYS A 45 19.27 13.91 -10.85
N TYR A 46 18.61 14.90 -10.24
CA TYR A 46 17.53 14.63 -9.30
C TYR A 46 16.32 14.19 -10.12
N LEU A 47 16.17 12.88 -10.32
CA LEU A 47 14.93 12.31 -10.83
C LEU A 47 13.81 12.73 -9.85
N PRO A 48 12.72 13.36 -10.31
CA PRO A 48 11.58 13.70 -9.47
C PRO A 48 10.72 12.46 -9.17
N GLU A 49 11.33 11.28 -8.97
CA GLU A 49 10.74 10.29 -8.06
C GLU A 49 10.82 10.88 -6.65
N GLN A 50 9.99 11.91 -6.48
CA GLN A 50 9.45 12.44 -5.26
C GLN A 50 9.68 11.46 -4.12
N GLN A 51 10.47 11.89 -3.13
CA GLN A 51 10.17 11.56 -1.75
C GLN A 51 8.68 11.85 -1.54
N LYS A 52 7.83 10.85 -1.78
CA LYS A 52 6.42 10.90 -1.41
C LYS A 52 6.46 10.93 0.11
N GLN A 53 6.33 12.14 0.66
CA GLN A 53 6.18 12.37 2.09
C GLN A 53 5.25 11.26 2.63
N PRO A 54 5.66 10.47 3.63
CA PRO A 54 4.83 9.42 4.17
C PRO A 54 3.46 9.99 4.49
N ALA A 55 2.41 9.32 4.01
CA ALA A 55 1.05 9.80 4.21
C ALA A 55 0.78 9.91 5.72
N ALA A 56 -0.08 10.87 6.12
CA ALA A 56 -0.34 11.12 7.52
C ALA A 56 -0.74 9.81 8.24
N PRO A 57 -0.15 9.50 9.41
CA PRO A 57 -0.41 8.25 10.09
C PRO A 57 -1.87 8.18 10.54
N PRO A 58 -2.51 7.00 10.47
CA PRO A 58 -3.85 6.85 11.01
C PRO A 58 -3.85 6.96 12.54
N SER A 59 -4.95 7.44 13.11
CA SER A 59 -5.13 7.42 14.56
C SER A 59 -5.84 6.14 14.98
N ILE A 60 -5.45 5.57 16.12
CA ILE A 60 -6.06 4.35 16.65
C ILE A 60 -6.72 4.67 18.00
N SER A 61 -8.01 4.37 18.13
CA SER A 61 -8.73 4.41 19.41
C SER A 61 -9.33 3.05 19.74
N TRP A 62 -9.70 2.86 21.00
CA TRP A 62 -10.01 1.53 21.54
C TRP A 62 -11.37 1.52 22.23
N GLU A 63 -12.21 0.57 21.87
CA GLU A 63 -13.46 0.27 22.55
C GLU A 63 -13.40 -1.15 23.12
N GLN A 64 -13.69 -1.30 24.41
CA GLN A 64 -13.72 -2.58 25.10
C GLN A 64 -15.17 -3.05 25.19
N GLY A 65 -15.46 -4.21 24.58
CA GLY A 65 -16.75 -4.88 24.67
C GLY A 65 -16.69 -6.10 25.59
N VAL A 66 -17.81 -6.79 25.73
CA VAL A 66 -17.87 -8.05 26.48
C VAL A 66 -17.18 -9.15 25.68
N GLY A 67 -15.93 -9.46 26.05
CA GLY A 67 -15.10 -10.48 25.38
C GLY A 67 -14.52 -10.05 24.04
N THR A 68 -14.58 -8.76 23.72
CA THR A 68 -14.06 -8.19 22.47
C THR A 68 -13.25 -6.92 22.76
N LEU A 69 -12.27 -6.66 21.91
CA LEU A 69 -11.57 -5.38 21.86
C LEU A 69 -11.64 -4.88 20.42
N THR A 70 -12.21 -3.70 20.21
CA THR A 70 -12.32 -3.07 18.89
C THR A 70 -11.29 -1.96 18.78
N ALA A 71 -10.46 -2.01 17.75
CA ALA A 71 -9.57 -0.91 17.37
C ALA A 71 -10.22 -0.09 16.26
N HIS A 72 -10.57 1.16 16.54
CA HIS A 72 -11.05 2.10 15.53
C HIS A 72 -9.84 2.78 14.91
N VAL A 73 -9.55 2.45 13.65
CA VAL A 73 -8.45 3.03 12.90
C VAL A 73 -9.03 4.11 12.00
N THR A 74 -8.64 5.37 12.21
CA THR A 74 -9.14 6.52 11.43
C THR A 74 -8.04 7.06 10.54
N ASP A 75 -8.33 7.22 9.26
CA ASP A 75 -7.44 7.82 8.28
C ASP A 75 -7.37 9.35 8.42
N HIS A 76 -6.16 9.88 8.26
CA HIS A 76 -5.90 11.31 8.13
C HIS A 76 -5.13 11.64 6.84
N SER A 77 -4.86 10.64 6.01
CA SER A 77 -4.08 10.81 4.79
C SER A 77 -4.91 11.32 3.61
N GLY A 78 -6.24 11.12 3.64
CA GLY A 78 -7.15 11.49 2.56
C GLY A 78 -7.05 10.58 1.34
N VAL A 79 -6.34 9.45 1.45
CA VAL A 79 -6.15 8.48 0.37
C VAL A 79 -6.68 7.13 0.84
N PRO A 80 -7.61 6.48 0.10
CA PRO A 80 -8.05 5.15 0.47
C PRO A 80 -6.87 4.18 0.33
N SER A 81 -6.66 3.37 1.36
CA SER A 81 -5.48 2.50 1.48
C SER A 81 -5.86 1.11 1.99
N GLN A 82 -5.02 0.13 1.68
CA GLN A 82 -5.08 -1.19 2.30
C GLN A 82 -4.11 -1.22 3.47
N CYS A 83 -4.65 -1.40 4.67
CA CYS A 83 -3.89 -1.38 5.91
C CYS A 83 -3.84 -2.78 6.52
N THR A 84 -2.75 -3.09 7.20
CA THR A 84 -2.55 -4.33 7.93
C THR A 84 -2.37 -4.01 9.40
N TYR A 85 -3.30 -4.50 10.21
CA TYR A 85 -3.21 -4.53 11.66
C TYR A 85 -2.29 -5.68 12.05
N ASN A 86 -1.17 -5.38 12.68
CA ASN A 86 -0.21 -6.36 13.16
C ASN A 86 0.01 -6.17 14.67
N SER A 87 -0.06 -7.28 15.38
CA SER A 87 0.13 -7.38 16.81
C SER A 87 0.60 -8.78 17.17
N GLU A 88 0.99 -9.01 18.42
CA GLU A 88 1.54 -10.31 18.86
C GLU A 88 0.61 -11.52 18.60
N LEU A 89 -0.71 -11.32 18.59
CA LEU A 89 -1.71 -12.40 18.47
C LEU A 89 -2.61 -12.29 17.24
N VAL A 90 -2.62 -11.13 16.57
CA VAL A 90 -3.55 -10.84 15.48
C VAL A 90 -2.80 -10.12 14.37
N ASN A 91 -2.87 -10.69 13.17
CA ASN A 91 -2.41 -10.09 11.92
C ASN A 91 -3.56 -10.14 10.91
N ARG A 92 -4.09 -8.98 10.52
CA ARG A 92 -5.24 -8.88 9.61
C ARG A 92 -5.13 -7.66 8.71
N SER A 93 -5.45 -7.84 7.44
CA SER A 93 -5.58 -6.74 6.48
C SER A 93 -7.02 -6.24 6.41
N PHE A 94 -7.20 -4.94 6.23
CA PHE A 94 -8.49 -4.26 6.12
C PHE A 94 -8.37 -3.06 5.18
N SER A 95 -9.47 -2.70 4.54
CA SER A 95 -9.54 -1.47 3.74
C SER A 95 -9.80 -0.29 4.66
N LEU A 96 -9.01 0.78 4.51
CA LEU A 96 -9.21 2.04 5.20
C LEU A 96 -9.66 3.10 4.18
N PRO A 97 -10.91 3.59 4.25
CA PRO A 97 -11.38 4.64 3.37
C PRO A 97 -10.70 5.97 3.67
N ALA A 98 -10.57 6.83 2.65
CA ALA A 98 -10.02 8.18 2.80
C ALA A 98 -10.81 9.01 3.81
N ASN A 99 -10.12 9.59 4.80
CA ASN A 99 -10.71 10.36 5.91
C ASN A 99 -11.83 9.61 6.66
N GLY A 100 -11.82 8.27 6.64
CA GLY A 100 -12.83 7.46 7.30
C GLY A 100 -12.24 6.56 8.37
N THR A 101 -13.11 5.82 9.05
CA THR A 101 -12.74 4.91 10.14
C THR A 101 -13.06 3.47 9.74
N SER A 102 -12.14 2.57 10.05
CA SER A 102 -12.32 1.12 9.92
C SER A 102 -12.10 0.44 11.27
N ASP A 103 -12.98 -0.51 11.57
CA ASP A 103 -12.99 -1.19 12.86
C ASP A 103 -12.34 -2.56 12.76
N VAL A 104 -11.31 -2.79 13.57
CA VAL A 104 -10.66 -4.09 13.70
C VAL A 104 -11.13 -4.73 14.99
N VAL A 105 -12.06 -5.67 14.88
CA VAL A 105 -12.60 -6.40 16.03
C VAL A 105 -11.70 -7.59 16.37
N ILE A 106 -11.15 -7.57 17.57
CA ILE A 106 -10.43 -8.69 18.16
C ILE A 106 -11.41 -9.47 19.04
N ALA A 107 -11.68 -10.70 18.64
CA ALA A 107 -12.55 -11.63 19.35
C ALA A 107 -12.01 -13.06 19.18
N PRO A 108 -11.86 -13.84 20.27
CA PRO A 108 -12.03 -13.43 21.67
C PRO A 108 -10.88 -12.52 22.13
N ALA A 109 -11.20 -11.51 22.94
CA ALA A 109 -10.22 -10.65 23.58
C ALA A 109 -10.10 -11.04 25.07
N VAL A 110 -8.99 -11.68 25.43
CA VAL A 110 -8.70 -12.07 26.82
C VAL A 110 -7.70 -11.07 27.42
N PRO A 111 -8.05 -10.37 28.52
CA PRO A 111 -7.15 -9.47 29.21
C PRO A 111 -5.90 -10.21 29.70
N ALA A 112 -4.73 -9.76 29.26
CA ALA A 112 -3.44 -10.34 29.68
C ALA A 112 -2.72 -9.44 30.69
N PHE A 113 -3.33 -8.31 31.07
CA PHE A 113 -2.77 -7.32 32.00
C PHE A 113 -1.35 -6.91 31.65
N ARG A 114 -1.08 -6.77 30.34
CA ARG A 114 0.21 -6.35 29.81
C ARG A 114 0.04 -5.36 28.67
N ASN A 115 1.14 -4.69 28.33
CA ASN A 115 1.19 -3.82 27.16
C ASN A 115 1.10 -4.65 25.88
N TRP A 116 0.05 -4.42 25.11
CA TRP A 116 -0.14 -4.99 23.79
C TRP A 116 0.31 -3.98 22.73
N ASN A 117 1.40 -4.31 22.04
CA ASN A 117 1.96 -3.48 20.98
C ASN A 117 1.27 -3.76 19.65
N VAL A 118 0.83 -2.68 19.00
CA VAL A 118 0.05 -2.73 17.78
C VAL A 118 0.70 -1.82 16.75
N THR A 119 0.90 -2.36 15.56
CA THR A 119 1.40 -1.62 14.41
C THR A 119 0.39 -1.76 13.28
N VAL A 120 -0.10 -0.63 12.79
CA VAL A 120 -0.92 -0.56 11.59
C VAL A 120 -0.05 0.00 10.47
N SER A 121 0.12 -0.77 9.41
CA SER A 121 0.90 -0.37 8.23
C SER A 121 0.02 -0.36 7.00
N CYS A 122 0.06 0.73 6.22
CA CYS A 122 -0.76 0.91 5.03
C CYS A 122 0.11 0.98 3.76
N ASP A 123 -0.46 0.59 2.62
CA ASP A 123 0.19 0.60 1.30
C ASP A 123 0.58 1.99 0.78
N ASN A 124 -0.08 3.04 1.28
CA ASN A 124 0.27 4.44 1.03
C ASN A 124 1.52 4.92 1.80
N GLY A 125 2.13 4.04 2.61
CA GLY A 125 3.32 4.34 3.44
C GLY A 125 3.00 4.89 4.83
N ALA A 126 1.72 5.06 5.18
CA ALA A 126 1.31 5.47 6.51
C ALA A 126 1.53 4.34 7.51
N VAL A 127 2.16 4.65 8.65
CA VAL A 127 2.40 3.70 9.73
C VAL A 127 1.99 4.31 11.06
N ALA A 128 1.10 3.64 11.78
CA ALA A 128 0.72 3.99 13.14
C ALA A 128 1.19 2.92 14.11
N LYS A 129 1.82 3.34 15.20
CA LYS A 129 2.21 2.47 16.30
C LYS A 129 1.50 2.93 17.56
N THR A 130 0.85 2.00 18.23
CA THR A 130 0.17 2.27 19.50
C THR A 130 0.39 1.11 20.45
N THR A 131 0.28 1.40 21.74
CA THR A 131 0.27 0.39 22.78
C THR A 131 -1.05 0.49 23.54
N LYS A 132 -1.68 -0.65 23.82
CA LYS A 132 -2.88 -0.74 24.65
C LYS A 132 -2.61 -1.67 25.82
N PHE A 133 -2.86 -1.22 27.04
CA PHE A 133 -2.91 -2.11 28.19
C PHE A 133 -4.24 -2.85 28.19
N PHE A 134 -4.20 -4.17 28.09
CA PHE A 134 -5.36 -5.05 28.10
C PHE A 134 -4.99 -6.41 28.69
#